data_AF-C3RUI5-F1
#
_entry.id   AF-C3RUI5-F1
#
_cell.length_a   1.000
_cell.length_b   1.000
_cell.length_c   1.000
_cell.angle_alpha   90.00
_cell.angle_beta   90.00
_cell.angle_gamma   90.00
#
_symmetry.space_group_name_H-M   'P 1'
#
loop_
_entity.id
_entity.type
_entity.pdbx_description
1 polymer ?
#
loop_
_entity_poly.entity_id
_entity_poly.type
_entity_poly.pdbx_seq_one_letter_code
_entity_poly.pdbx_strand_id
1 'polypeptide(L)'
;YRLWHKELQPRLHQVGIDLLTVTELEPEQRRFVYAYFNAQVYPALTPLAVDPGHPFPNVRNKTLNLAILLQRGSSVNRGQEAS
;
A
#
# COMPACT_ATOMS: atom_id res chain seq x y z
N TYR A 1 -20.49 3.50 5.64
CA TYR A 1 -20.07 2.12 5.97
C TYR A 1 -20.48 1.65 7.39
N ARG A 2 -21.67 2.00 7.91
CA ARG A 2 -22.07 1.59 9.28
C ARG A 2 -22.30 0.08 9.39
N LEU A 3 -23.08 -0.47 8.46
CA LEU A 3 -23.42 -1.90 8.39
C LEU A 3 -22.16 -2.78 8.36
N TRP A 4 -21.18 -2.41 7.55
CA TRP A 4 -19.89 -3.10 7.47
C TRP A 4 -19.18 -3.19 8.83
N HIS A 5 -18.90 -2.04 9.44
CA HIS A 5 -18.08 -1.99 10.66
C HIS A 5 -18.83 -2.44 11.92
N LYS A 6 -20.14 -2.22 12.00
CA LYS A 6 -20.92 -2.47 13.23
C LYS A 6 -21.67 -3.80 13.24
N GLU A 7 -21.87 -4.43 12.07
CA GLU A 7 -22.67 -5.65 11.98
C GLU A 7 -21.94 -6.77 11.25
N LEU A 8 -21.48 -6.52 10.02
CA LEU A 8 -20.87 -7.58 9.21
C LEU A 8 -19.51 -8.02 9.74
N GLN A 9 -18.58 -7.09 9.94
CA GLN A 9 -17.24 -7.41 10.41
C GLN A 9 -17.25 -8.12 11.78
N PRO A 10 -18.02 -7.67 12.80
CA PRO A 10 -18.12 -8.40 14.07
C PRO A 10 -18.73 -9.81 13.92
N ARG A 11 -19.73 -9.99 13.06
CA ARG A 11 -20.35 -11.31 12.83
C ARG A 11 -19.40 -12.28 12.13
N LEU A 12 -18.58 -11.79 11.20
CA LEU A 12 -17.53 -12.59 10.56
C LEU A 12 -16.50 -13.05 11.60
N HIS A 13 -16.07 -12.14 12.48
CA HIS A 13 -15.14 -12.47 13.56
C HIS A 13 -15.70 -13.55 14.50
N GLN A 14 -16.98 -13.48 14.87
CA GLN A 14 -17.64 -14.47 15.73
C GLN A 14 -17.64 -15.90 15.17
N VAL A 15 -17.56 -16.04 13.84
CA VAL A 15 -17.48 -17.35 13.17
C VAL A 15 -16.05 -17.71 12.76
N GLY A 16 -15.05 -16.97 13.25
CA GLY A 16 -13.62 -17.23 13.00
C GLY A 16 -13.12 -16.70 11.66
N ILE A 17 -13.79 -15.72 11.05
CA ILE A 17 -13.35 -15.07 9.81
C ILE A 17 -12.85 -13.66 10.13
N ASP A 18 -11.54 -13.47 10.01
CA ASP A 18 -10.86 -12.21 10.30
C ASP A 18 -10.39 -11.48 9.04
N LEU A 19 -10.56 -10.16 9.06
CA LEU A 19 -10.05 -9.26 8.03
C LEU A 19 -8.86 -8.50 8.59
N LEU A 20 -7.69 -9.09 8.43
CA LEU A 20 -6.44 -8.58 9.00
C LEU A 20 -5.78 -7.56 8.08
N THR A 21 -5.22 -6.53 8.70
CA THR A 21 -4.25 -5.62 8.10
C THR A 21 -2.86 -6.24 8.12
N VAL A 22 -1.95 -5.72 7.29
CA VAL A 22 -0.56 -6.22 7.20
C VAL A 22 0.16 -6.19 8.56
N THR A 23 -0.18 -5.25 9.43
CA THR A 23 0.38 -5.11 10.78
C THR A 23 -0.12 -6.16 11.78
N GLU A 24 -1.25 -6.80 11.50
CA GLU A 24 -1.85 -7.84 12.35
C GLU A 24 -1.41 -9.25 11.92
N LEU A 25 -0.61 -9.37 10.86
CA LEU A 25 -0.11 -10.65 10.38
C LEU A 25 1.09 -11.15 11.19
N GLU A 26 1.05 -12.44 11.52
CA GLU A 26 2.20 -13.15 12.07
C GLU A 26 3.39 -13.13 11.09
N PRO A 27 4.64 -13.26 11.57
CA PRO A 27 5.83 -13.15 10.71
C PRO A 27 5.80 -14.06 9.46
N GLU A 28 5.30 -15.28 9.59
CA GLU A 28 5.19 -16.25 8.49
C GLU A 28 4.13 -15.83 7.46
N GLN A 29 2.96 -15.37 7.94
CA GLN A 29 1.89 -14.85 7.09
C GLN A 29 2.35 -13.60 6.32
N ARG A 30 3.07 -12.70 6.99
CA ARG A 30 3.66 -11.52 6.35
C ARG A 30 4.66 -11.89 5.27
N ARG A 31 5.50 -12.90 5.51
CA ARG A 31 6.44 -13.43 4.49
C ARG A 31 5.69 -14.01 3.29
N PHE A 32 4.62 -14.75 3.52
CA PHE A 32 3.76 -15.27 2.45
C PHE A 32 3.15 -14.15 1.62
N VAL A 33 2.50 -13.17 2.26
CA VAL A 33 1.86 -12.04 1.56
C VAL A 33 2.89 -11.21 0.79
N TYR A 34 4.09 -11.01 1.34
CA TYR A 34 5.18 -10.33 0.65
C TYR A 34 5.64 -11.08 -0.60
N ALA A 35 5.81 -12.40 -0.51
CA ALA A 35 6.17 -13.22 -1.67
C ALA A 35 5.06 -13.19 -2.75
N TYR A 36 3.80 -13.33 -2.33
CA TYR A 36 2.64 -13.23 -3.22
C TYR A 36 2.56 -11.87 -3.92
N PHE A 37 2.74 -10.77 -3.16
CA PHE A 37 2.73 -9.43 -3.70
C PHE A 37 3.78 -9.27 -4.81
N ASN A 38 5.03 -9.67 -4.56
CA ASN A 38 6.09 -9.54 -5.54
C ASN A 38 5.89 -10.42 -6.78
N ALA A 39 5.34 -11.62 -6.60
CA ALA A 39 5.16 -12.57 -7.69
C ALA A 39 3.92 -12.27 -8.56
N GLN A 40 2.84 -11.78 -7.96
CA GLN A 40 1.52 -11.71 -8.62
C GLN A 40 0.99 -10.27 -8.73
N VAL A 41 1.13 -9.45 -7.70
CA VAL A 41 0.52 -8.12 -7.66
C VAL A 41 1.42 -7.08 -8.30
N TYR A 42 2.70 -7.02 -7.90
CA TYR A 42 3.66 -6.02 -8.35
C TYR A 42 3.83 -5.99 -9.88
N PRO A 43 3.96 -7.12 -10.59
CA PRO A 43 4.10 -7.09 -12.06
C PRO A 43 2.88 -6.56 -12.79
N ALA A 44 1.69 -6.61 -12.17
CA ALA A 44 0.46 -6.09 -12.74
C ALA A 44 0.27 -4.58 -12.49
N LEU A 45 1.11 -3.96 -11.65
CA LEU A 45 1.06 -2.51 -11.41
C LEU A 45 1.80 -1.77 -12.51
N THR A 46 1.17 -0.74 -13.07
CA THR A 46 1.80 0.19 -14.02
C THR A 46 1.97 1.56 -13.33
N PRO A 47 3.17 1.91 -12.85
CA PRO A 47 3.42 3.22 -12.26
C PRO A 47 3.23 4.32 -13.30
N LEU A 48 2.49 5.37 -12.93
CA LEU A 48 2.29 6.56 -13.74
C LEU A 48 2.89 7.75 -13.01
N ALA A 49 3.94 8.34 -13.60
CA ALA A 49 4.52 9.58 -13.08
C ALA A 49 3.60 10.75 -13.43
N VAL A 50 3.35 11.62 -12.45
CA VAL A 50 2.56 12.85 -12.63
C VAL A 50 3.46 14.02 -12.29
N ASP A 51 3.68 14.91 -13.26
CA ASP A 51 4.44 16.14 -13.09
C ASP A 51 3.68 17.33 -13.72
N PRO A 52 3.94 18.58 -13.27
CA PRO A 52 3.23 19.76 -13.77
C PRO A 52 3.46 20.09 -15.25
N GLY A 53 4.52 19.56 -15.87
CA GLY A 53 4.89 19.83 -17.25
C GLY A 53 4.09 19.03 -18.29
N HIS A 54 3.29 18.05 -17.85
CA HIS A 54 2.52 17.17 -18.72
C HIS A 54 1.05 17.09 -18.27
N PRO A 55 0.10 16.87 -19.21
CA PRO A 55 -1.30 16.67 -18.84
C PRO A 55 -1.47 15.42 -17.98
N PHE A 56 -2.42 15.47 -17.04
CA PHE A 56 -2.70 14.34 -16.16
C PHE A 56 -3.05 13.08 -16.98
N PRO A 57 -2.50 11.90 -16.63
CA PRO A 57 -2.72 10.68 -17.39
C PRO A 57 -4.20 10.25 -17.34
N ASN A 58 -4.68 9.62 -18.41
CA ASN A 58 -6.04 9.10 -18.45
C ASN A 58 -6.16 7.85 -17.56
N VAL A 59 -6.90 7.98 -16.46
CA VAL A 59 -7.18 6.88 -15.53
C VAL A 59 -8.53 6.26 -15.84
N ARG A 60 -8.60 4.93 -15.87
CA ARG A 60 -9.84 4.21 -16.16
C ARG A 60 -10.90 4.45 -15.08
N ASN A 61 -12.13 4.71 -15.51
CA ASN A 61 -13.27 4.77 -14.62
C ASN A 61 -13.54 3.40 -13.95
N LYS A 62 -14.01 3.45 -12.69
CA LYS A 62 -14.36 2.27 -11.87
C LYS A 62 -13.18 1.32 -11.56
N THR A 63 -11.94 1.76 -11.74
CA THR A 63 -10.76 1.04 -11.23
C THR A 63 -10.32 1.62 -9.88
N LEU A 64 -9.67 0.79 -9.07
CA LEU A 64 -8.96 1.25 -7.89
C LEU A 64 -7.58 1.76 -8.31
N ASN A 65 -7.27 3.01 -7.96
CA ASN A 65 -5.98 3.63 -8.29
C ASN A 65 -5.33 4.13 -6.99
N LEU A 66 -4.01 4.00 -6.90
CA LEU A 66 -3.23 4.43 -5.75
C LEU A 66 -2.45 5.69 -6.13
N ALA A 67 -2.76 6.81 -5.47
CA ALA A 67 -1.95 8.03 -5.55
C ALA A 67 -0.87 8.00 -4.48
N ILE A 68 0.40 8.07 -4.88
CA ILE A 68 1.55 7.98 -3.98
C ILE A 68 2.30 9.30 -4.03
N LEU A 69 2.41 9.97 -2.88
CA LEU A 69 3.26 11.15 -2.73
C LEU A 69 4.65 10.71 -2.27
N LEU A 70 5.66 11.01 -3.07
CA LEU A 70 7.06 10.74 -2.73
C LEU A 70 7.68 11.99 -2.11
N GLN A 71 8.33 11.81 -0.95
CA GLN A 71 9.12 12.85 -0.32
C GLN A 71 10.61 12.46 -0.43
N ARG A 72 11.45 13.37 -0.92
CA ARG A 72 12.90 13.14 -0.90
C ARG A 72 13.37 13.25 0.55
N GLY A 73 13.93 12.17 1.09
CA GLY A 73 14.58 12.21 2.40
C GLY A 73 15.72 13.24 2.37
N SER A 74 15.79 14.10 3.39
CA SER A 74 16.90 15.03 3.58
C SER A 74 18.19 14.22 3.73
N SER A 75 19.13 14.40 2.82
CA SER A 75 20.48 13.87 2.95
C SER A 75 21.12 14.51 4.19
N VAL A 76 21.26 13.74 5.28
CA VAL A 76 22.14 14.13 6.39
C VAL A 76 23.56 14.16 5.84
N ASN A 77 24.08 15.38 5.70
CA ASN A 77 25.42 15.66 5.21
C ASN A 77 26.43 15.24 6.30
N ARG A 78 26.84 13.96 6.31
CA ARG A 78 28.00 13.50 7.08
C ARG A 78 29.25 13.80 6.26
N GLY A 79 29.91 14.91 6.56
CA GLY A 79 31.18 15.23 5.94
C GLY A 79 31.64 16.66 6.17
N GLN A 80 31.82 17.07 7.44
CA GLN A 80 32.80 18.08 7.84
C GLN A 80 33.35 17.72 9.22
N GLU A 81 34.21 16.71 9.28
CA GLU A 81 35.32 16.64 10.24
C GLU A 81 36.61 16.51 9.44
N ALA A 82 37.67 17.15 9.94
CA ALA A 82 39.06 17.20 9.48
C ALA A 82 39.46 18.40 8.58
N SER A 83 39.70 19.53 9.23
CA SER A 83 40.98 20.26 9.16
C SER A 83 41.16 21.10 10.41
#